data_AF-A0A1L5NV58-F1
#
_entry.id   AF-A0A1L5NV58-F1
#
_cell.length_a   1.000
_cell.length_b   1.000
_cell.length_c   1.000
_cell.angle_alpha   90.00
_cell.angle_beta   90.00
_cell.angle_gamma   90.00
#
_symmetry.space_group_name_H-M   'P 1'
#
loop_
_entity.id
_entity.type
_entity.pdbx_description
1 polymer ?
#
loop_
_entity_poly.entity_id
_entity_poly.type
_entity_poly.pdbx_seq_one_letter_code
_entity_poly.pdbx_strand_id
1 'polypeptide(L)'
;MIELTPSQVAALKLARDGDLYPQPMKKWTHQNATVTYAKTDRWKERPQKVKSVTSKALDELKASGFLERRHLDHDASKDVYGITMAGKMWLLKNK
;
A
#
# COMPACT_ATOMS: atom_id res chain seq x y z
N MET A 1 -11.04 -18.70 6.37
CA MET A 1 -10.47 -17.78 5.37
C MET A 1 -10.60 -16.39 5.95
N ILE A 2 -9.52 -15.61 6.09
CA ILE A 2 -9.62 -14.27 6.70
C ILE A 2 -10.34 -13.35 5.71
N GLU A 3 -11.44 -12.73 6.14
CA GLU A 3 -12.14 -11.71 5.35
C GLU A 3 -11.50 -10.35 5.60
N LEU A 4 -11.15 -9.66 4.52
CA LEU A 4 -10.54 -8.33 4.58
C LEU A 4 -11.58 -7.25 4.27
N THR A 5 -11.53 -6.18 5.04
CA THR A 5 -12.32 -4.97 4.78
C THR A 5 -11.91 -4.31 3.46
N PRO A 6 -12.76 -3.46 2.84
CA PRO A 6 -12.41 -2.78 1.60
C PRO A 6 -11.10 -1.96 1.68
N SER A 7 -10.83 -1.33 2.83
CA SER A 7 -9.59 -0.58 3.06
C SER A 7 -8.35 -1.49 3.11
N GLN A 8 -8.47 -2.65 3.75
CA GLN A 8 -7.41 -3.66 3.77
C GLN A 8 -7.17 -4.25 2.37
N VAL A 9 -8.23 -4.55 1.61
CA VAL A 9 -8.10 -5.01 0.22
C VAL A 9 -7.42 -3.95 -0.65
N ALA A 10 -7.81 -2.68 -0.54
CA ALA A 10 -7.17 -1.59 -1.26
C ALA A 10 -5.69 -1.45 -0.88
N ALA A 11 -5.36 -1.64 0.40
CA ALA A 11 -3.99 -1.59 0.87
C ALA A 11 -3.13 -2.75 0.37
N LEU A 12 -3.69 -3.95 0.36
CA LEU A 12 -3.01 -5.13 -0.15
C LEU A 12 -2.81 -5.04 -1.67
N LYS A 13 -3.78 -4.49 -2.41
CA LYS A 13 -3.64 -4.18 -3.84
C LYS A 13 -2.55 -3.14 -4.09
N LEU A 14 -2.47 -2.09 -3.26
CA LEU A 14 -1.39 -1.11 -3.36
C LEU A 14 -0.02 -1.77 -3.10
N ALA A 15 0.12 -2.55 -2.03
CA ALA A 15 1.36 -3.26 -1.70
C ALA A 15 1.79 -4.30 -2.76
N ARG A 16 0.84 -4.82 -3.54
CA ARG A 16 1.13 -5.69 -4.70
C ARG A 16 1.82 -4.93 -5.82
N ASP A 17 1.46 -3.66 -6.02
CA ASP A 17 2.00 -2.84 -7.09
C ASP A 17 3.39 -2.25 -6.73
N GLY A 18 3.80 -2.37 -5.46
CA GLY A 18 5.15 -2.01 -4.97
C GLY A 18 5.20 -1.88 -3.45
N ASP A 19 6.40 -1.73 -2.89
CA ASP A 19 6.57 -1.56 -1.45
C ASP A 19 5.98 -0.22 -0.95
N LEU A 20 5.58 -0.20 0.31
CA LEU A 20 4.91 0.91 0.98
C LEU A 20 5.88 1.62 1.92
N TYR A 21 5.98 2.92 1.74
CA TYR A 21 6.83 3.85 2.47
C TYR A 21 5.97 4.82 3.29
N PRO A 22 6.45 5.24 4.47
CA PRO A 22 5.73 6.15 5.33
C PRO A 22 5.63 7.53 4.69
N GLN A 23 4.49 8.18 4.91
CA GLN A 23 4.15 9.51 4.44
C GLN A 23 3.65 10.36 5.63
N PRO A 24 3.58 11.69 5.48
CA PRO A 24 2.94 12.54 6.45
C PRO A 24 1.50 12.10 6.77
N MET A 25 1.01 12.48 7.96
CA MET A 25 -0.36 12.17 8.41
C MET A 25 -0.69 10.67 8.55
N LYS A 26 0.29 9.84 8.96
CA LYS A 26 0.10 8.39 9.20
C LYS A 26 -0.42 7.64 7.96
N LYS A 27 0.06 8.04 6.79
CA LYS A 27 -0.26 7.42 5.51
C LYS A 27 0.94 6.65 4.96
N TRP A 28 0.66 5.74 4.05
CA TRP A 28 1.67 4.93 3.38
C TRP A 28 1.36 4.82 1.89
N THR A 29 2.39 4.93 1.05
CA THR A 29 2.30 4.82 -0.41
C THR A 29 3.66 4.45 -1.00
N HIS A 30 3.78 4.30 -2.31
CA HIS A 30 5.06 4.01 -2.95
C HIS A 30 6.07 5.15 -2.78
N GLN A 31 7.35 4.82 -2.88
CA GLN A 31 8.41 5.81 -2.89
C GLN A 31 8.22 6.77 -4.08
N ASN A 32 8.33 8.08 -3.83
CA ASN A 32 8.17 9.13 -4.83
C ASN A 32 6.82 9.10 -5.57
N ALA A 33 5.75 8.61 -4.93
CA ALA A 33 4.43 8.64 -5.53
C ALA A 33 3.99 10.09 -5.80
N THR A 34 3.82 10.43 -7.07
CA THR A 34 3.46 11.77 -7.54
C THR A 34 2.04 11.79 -8.10
N VAL A 35 1.40 12.95 -8.04
CA VAL A 35 0.11 13.17 -8.69
C VAL A 35 0.32 13.04 -10.20
N THR A 36 -0.46 12.16 -10.81
CA THR A 36 -0.41 11.91 -12.26
C THR A 36 -1.71 12.33 -12.91
N TYR A 37 -1.74 12.35 -14.24
CA TYR A 37 -2.91 12.75 -15.03
C TYR A 37 -3.21 11.67 -16.07
N ALA A 38 -4.46 11.60 -16.52
CA ALA A 38 -4.81 10.69 -17.59
C ALA A 38 -4.03 11.06 -18.87
N LYS A 39 -3.59 10.07 -19.65
CA LYS A 39 -2.86 10.33 -20.91
C LYS A 39 -3.65 11.21 -21.89
N THR A 40 -4.98 11.18 -21.81
CA THR A 40 -5.90 11.98 -22.63
C THR A 40 -6.10 13.40 -22.10
N ASP A 41 -5.75 13.66 -20.84
CA ASP A 41 -5.89 14.96 -20.20
C ASP A 41 -4.67 15.84 -20.49
N ARG A 42 -4.68 16.46 -21.67
CA ARG A 42 -3.59 17.33 -22.15
C ARG A 42 -3.38 18.55 -21.26
N TRP A 43 -4.45 19.03 -20.63
CA TRP A 43 -4.44 20.26 -19.84
C TRP A 43 -4.18 20.02 -18.36
N LYS A 44 -4.07 18.74 -17.92
CA LYS A 44 -3.83 18.36 -16.53
C LYS A 44 -4.87 18.95 -15.57
N GLU A 45 -6.12 19.05 -16.03
CA GLU A 45 -7.22 19.61 -15.24
C GLU A 45 -7.73 18.63 -14.18
N ARG A 46 -7.55 17.33 -14.41
CA ARG A 46 -8.11 16.25 -13.58
C ARG A 46 -6.98 15.43 -12.94
N PRO A 47 -6.39 15.91 -11.84
CA PRO A 47 -5.33 15.19 -11.15
C PRO A 47 -5.85 13.85 -10.60
N GLN A 48 -5.09 12.77 -10.85
CA GLN A 48 -5.32 11.48 -10.24
C GLN A 48 -4.67 11.47 -8.86
N LYS A 49 -5.50 11.25 -7.83
CA LYS A 49 -5.03 11.19 -6.45
C LYS A 49 -4.03 10.04 -6.29
N VAL A 50 -2.91 10.33 -5.64
CA VAL A 50 -1.97 9.31 -5.17
C VAL A 50 -2.72 8.37 -4.24
N LYS A 51 -2.72 7.08 -4.58
CA LYS A 51 -3.28 6.05 -3.72
C LYS A 51 -2.43 5.95 -2.45
N SER A 52 -3.08 5.94 -1.30
CA SER A 52 -2.41 5.84 -0.01
C SER A 52 -3.27 5.03 0.95
N VAL A 53 -2.63 4.41 1.93
CA VAL A 53 -3.30 3.61 2.97
C VAL A 53 -3.00 4.19 4.33
N THR A 54 -3.86 3.92 5.32
CA THR A 54 -3.65 4.38 6.69
C THR A 54 -2.74 3.42 7.45
N SER A 55 -2.03 3.90 8.48
CA SER A 55 -1.26 3.02 9.36
C SER A 55 -2.13 1.90 9.96
N LYS A 56 -3.40 2.17 10.29
CA LYS A 56 -4.33 1.15 10.81
C LYS A 56 -4.45 -0.05 9.87
N ALA A 57 -4.76 0.19 8.60
CA ALA A 57 -4.91 -0.89 7.61
C ALA A 57 -3.59 -1.62 7.37
N LEU A 58 -2.46 -0.88 7.41
CA LEU A 58 -1.13 -1.45 7.28
C LEU A 58 -0.81 -2.39 8.46
N ASP A 59 -1.04 -1.95 9.70
CA ASP A 59 -0.73 -2.71 10.90
C ASP A 59 -1.61 -3.97 11.03
N GLU A 60 -2.89 -3.89 10.65
CA GLU A 60 -3.78 -5.06 10.58
C GLU A 60 -3.27 -6.09 9.56
N LEU A 61 -2.80 -5.66 8.39
CA LEU A 61 -2.25 -6.56 7.37
C LEU A 61 -0.90 -7.16 7.76
N LYS A 62 -0.06 -6.42 8.50
CA LYS A 62 1.17 -6.97 9.10
C LYS A 62 0.85 -8.05 10.13
N ALA A 63 -0.08 -7.78 11.03
CA ALA A 63 -0.52 -8.74 12.05
C ALA A 63 -1.10 -10.02 11.42
N SER A 64 -1.70 -9.88 10.24
CA SER A 64 -2.23 -11.00 9.45
C SER A 64 -1.15 -11.78 8.67
N GLY A 65 0.11 -11.34 8.68
CA GLY A 65 1.19 -11.92 7.89
C GLY A 65 1.10 -11.65 6.38
N PHE A 66 0.27 -10.69 5.96
CA PHE A 66 0.11 -10.31 4.55
C PHE A 66 1.09 -9.23 4.09
N LEU A 67 1.66 -8.47 5.03
CA LEU A 67 2.76 -7.54 4.80
C LEU A 67 3.96 -7.93 5.67
N GLU A 68 5.16 -7.75 5.13
CA GLU A 68 6.41 -7.96 5.84
C GLU A 68 7.28 -6.71 5.78
N ARG A 69 8.04 -6.49 6.84
CA ARG A 69 9.03 -5.42 6.91
C ARG A 69 10.18 -5.75 5.96
N ARG A 70 10.53 -4.79 5.09
CA ARG A 70 11.62 -4.92 4.10
C ARG A 70 12.95 -4.37 4.61
N HIS A 71 12.91 -3.48 5.60
CA HIS A 71 14.10 -2.83 6.15
C HIS A 71 14.55 -3.50 7.46
N LEU A 72 15.87 -3.68 7.62
CA LEU A 72 16.47 -4.38 8.76
C LEU A 72 16.96 -3.44 9.88
N ASP A 73 17.10 -2.13 9.65
CA ASP A 73 17.53 -1.19 10.68
C ASP A 73 16.54 -1.06 11.84
N HIS A 74 16.97 -0.48 12.97
CA HIS A 74 16.13 -0.28 14.15
C HIS A 74 15.25 0.99 14.10
N ASP A 75 15.39 1.82 13.07
CA ASP A 75 14.61 3.06 12.93
C ASP A 75 13.24 2.79 12.29
N ALA A 76 12.22 2.58 13.14
CA ALA A 76 10.85 2.28 12.72
C ALA A 76 10.23 3.39 11.85
N SER A 77 10.74 4.63 11.92
CA SER A 77 10.23 5.75 11.11
C SER A 77 10.59 5.62 9.62
N LYS A 78 11.56 4.76 9.30
CA LYS A 78 12.02 4.45 7.94
C LYS A 78 11.57 3.08 7.46
N ASP A 79 10.67 2.44 8.20
CA ASP A 79 10.18 1.12 7.84
C ASP A 79 9.57 1.14 6.44
N VAL A 80 9.86 0.08 5.70
CA VAL A 80 9.27 -0.18 4.39
C VAL A 80 8.55 -1.50 4.50
N TYR A 81 7.35 -1.59 3.92
CA TYR A 81 6.54 -2.82 3.97
C TYR A 81 6.21 -3.32 2.58
N GLY A 82 6.49 -4.59 2.34
CA GLY A 82 6.17 -5.27 1.09
C GLY A 82 5.11 -6.35 1.29
N ILE A 83 4.40 -6.68 0.21
CA ILE A 83 3.45 -7.80 0.24
C ILE A 83 4.16 -9.14 0.35
N THR A 84 3.66 -10.01 1.23
CA THR A 84 4.15 -11.39 1.37
C THR A 84 3.56 -12.31 0.31
N MET A 85 4.09 -13.54 0.18
CA MET A 85 3.45 -14.57 -0.65
C MET A 85 2.03 -14.90 -0.18
N ALA A 86 1.78 -14.93 1.13
CA ALA A 86 0.44 -15.15 1.67
C ALA A 86 -0.54 -14.06 1.21
N GLY A 87 -0.12 -12.79 1.25
CA GLY A 87 -0.92 -11.67 0.75
C GLY A 87 -1.21 -11.76 -0.75
N LYS A 88 -0.21 -12.12 -1.56
CA LYS A 88 -0.38 -12.33 -3.01
C LYS A 88 -1.38 -13.46 -3.31
N MET A 89 -1.25 -14.58 -2.60
CA MET A 89 -2.16 -15.73 -2.76
C MET A 89 -3.58 -15.39 -2.32
N TRP A 90 -3.74 -14.59 -1.26
CA TRP A 90 -5.05 -14.12 -0.83
C TRP A 90 -5.73 -13.26 -1.92
N LEU A 91 -5.00 -12.30 -2.52
CA LEU A 91 -5.53 -11.48 -3.62
C LEU A 91 -5.89 -12.30 -4.86
N LEU A 92 -5.13 -13.35 -5.16
CA LEU A 92 -5.42 -14.24 -6.27
C LEU A 92 -6.74 -15.01 -6.07
N LYS A 93 -7.04 -15.42 -4.83
CA LYS A 93 -8.24 -16.19 -4.49
C LYS A 93 -9.50 -15.33 -4.30
N ASN A 94 -9.35 -14.04 -4.01
CA ASN A 94 -10.44 -13.12 -3.69
C ASN A 94 -10.54 -11.97 -4.72
N LYS A 95 -10.35 -12.28 -6.00
CA LYS A 95 -10.35 -11.28 -7.09
C LYS A 95 -11.70 -10.61 -7.27
#